data_AF-A0A7C1XZK1-F1
#
_entry.id   AF-A0A7C1XZK1-F1
#
_cell.length_a   1.000
_cell.length_b   1.000
_cell.length_c   1.000
_cell.angle_alpha   90.00
_cell.angle_beta   90.00
_cell.angle_gamma   90.00
#
_symmetry.space_group_name_H-M   'P 1'
#
loop_
_entity.id
_entity.type
_entity.pdbx_description
1 polymer ?
#
loop_
_entity_poly.entity_id
_entity_poly.type
_entity_poly.pdbx_seq_one_letter_code
_entity_poly.pdbx_strand_id
1 'polypeptide(L)'
;RNSDLVVTDVWASMGQEEEQLERQKEFAAFQVNRELMSLANKDALFMHCLPAHRGEEVTADIIDGPQSVVWDEAENRLHAQKALLEFLMT
;
A
#
# COMPACT_ATOMS: atom_id res chain seq x y z
N ARG A 1 -12.39 -7.62 6.58
CA ARG A 1 -12.76 -8.07 7.95
C ARG A 1 -11.92 -9.30 8.27
N ASN A 2 -11.50 -9.46 9.54
CA ASN A 2 -10.58 -10.52 9.99
C ASN A 2 -9.28 -10.55 9.18
N SER A 3 -8.67 -9.37 8.98
CA SER A 3 -7.46 -9.19 8.18
C SER A 3 -6.34 -8.72 9.10
N ASP A 4 -5.19 -9.38 9.04
CA ASP A 4 -3.98 -8.99 9.77
C ASP A 4 -3.10 -8.03 8.98
N LEU A 5 -3.35 -7.92 7.67
CA LEU A 5 -2.64 -7.03 6.77
C LEU A 5 -3.62 -6.45 5.75
N VAL A 6 -3.52 -5.15 5.54
CA VAL A 6 -4.21 -4.44 4.46
C VAL A 6 -3.17 -3.81 3.54
N VAL A 7 -3.25 -4.12 2.26
CA VAL A 7 -2.34 -3.63 1.22
C VAL A 7 -3.14 -2.89 0.18
N THR A 8 -2.62 -1.75 -0.28
CA THR A 8 -3.16 -1.04 -1.43
C THR A 8 -2.01 -0.53 -2.32
N ASP A 9 -2.37 -0.05 -3.50
CA ASP A 9 -1.48 0.56 -4.49
C ASP A 9 -2.23 1.70 -5.20
N VAL A 10 -1.50 2.50 -5.96
CA VAL A 10 -2.03 3.59 -6.78
C VAL A 10 -3.13 3.10 -7.72
N TRP A 11 -4.17 3.92 -7.88
CA TRP A 11 -5.32 3.53 -8.69
C TRP A 11 -5.05 3.52 -10.17
N ALA A 12 -4.22 4.42 -10.70
CA ALA A 12 -3.72 4.34 -12.07
C ALA A 12 -2.23 3.99 -12.04
N SER A 13 -1.86 2.93 -12.76
CA SER A 13 -0.48 2.51 -12.88
C SER A 13 0.28 3.36 -13.91
N MET A 14 1.60 3.17 -13.99
CA MET A 14 2.42 3.84 -15.01
C MET A 14 1.92 3.51 -16.42
N GLY A 15 1.67 4.52 -17.24
CA GLY A 15 1.12 4.39 -18.59
C GLY A 15 -0.41 4.43 -18.68
N GLN A 16 -1.11 4.71 -17.57
CA GLN A 16 -2.57 4.84 -17.51
C GLN A 16 -3.01 6.23 -17.03
N GLU A 17 -2.19 7.25 -17.24
CA GLU A 17 -2.40 8.60 -16.70
C GLU A 17 -3.68 9.26 -17.24
N GLU A 18 -4.08 8.93 -18.48
CA GLU A 18 -5.31 9.43 -19.10
C GLU A 18 -6.59 8.90 -18.42
N GLU A 19 -6.50 7.74 -17.75
CA GLU A 19 -7.61 7.07 -17.07
C GLU A 19 -7.78 7.55 -15.61
N GLN A 20 -6.87 8.38 -15.11
CA GLN A 20 -6.77 8.77 -13.69
C GLN A 20 -8.10 9.25 -13.11
N LEU A 21 -8.79 10.18 -13.79
CA LEU A 21 -10.03 10.78 -13.29
C LEU A 21 -11.22 9.82 -13.28
N GLU A 22 -11.25 8.85 -14.20
CA GLU A 22 -12.30 7.83 -14.26
C GLU A 22 -12.07 6.82 -13.13
N ARG A 23 -10.84 6.34 -13.00
CA ARG A 23 -10.43 5.39 -11.96
C ARG A 23 -10.57 5.99 -10.57
N GLN A 24 -10.26 7.26 -10.36
CA GLN A 24 -10.53 7.91 -9.07
C GLN A 24 -12.00 7.82 -8.64
N LYS A 25 -12.95 7.88 -9.57
CA LYS A 25 -14.38 7.75 -9.25
C LYS A 25 -14.76 6.30 -8.97
N GLU A 26 -14.26 5.36 -9.77
CA GLU A 26 -14.56 3.94 -9.63
C GLU A 26 -13.93 3.34 -8.36
N PHE A 27 -12.71 3.77 -8.03
CA PHE A 27 -11.94 3.27 -6.89
C PHE A 27 -12.11 4.09 -5.61
N ALA A 28 -12.87 5.19 -5.62
CA ALA A 28 -13.11 6.02 -4.43
C ALA A 28 -13.59 5.21 -3.21
N ALA A 29 -14.44 4.19 -3.44
CA ALA A 29 -14.95 3.32 -2.39
C ALA A 29 -13.90 2.35 -1.80
N PHE A 30 -12.73 2.26 -2.42
CA PHE A 30 -11.62 1.39 -2.02
C PHE A 30 -10.47 2.14 -1.33
N GLN A 31 -10.60 3.44 -1.09
CA GLN A 31 -9.60 4.19 -0.33
C GLN A 31 -9.38 3.55 1.04
N VAL A 32 -8.12 3.27 1.36
CA VAL A 32 -7.74 2.81 2.69
C VAL A 32 -7.72 4.02 3.63
N ASN A 33 -8.71 4.05 4.53
CA ASN A 33 -8.92 5.10 5.53
C ASN A 33 -9.20 4.48 6.90
N ARG A 34 -9.41 5.32 7.94
CA ARG A 34 -9.70 4.84 9.31
C ARG A 34 -10.91 3.94 9.40
N GLU A 35 -11.97 4.24 8.67
CA GLU A 35 -13.18 3.43 8.70
C GLU A 35 -12.89 2.03 8.17
N LEU A 36 -12.22 1.91 7.03
CA LEU A 36 -11.82 0.63 6.45
C LEU A 36 -10.84 -0.13 7.36
N MET A 37 -9.81 0.53 7.89
CA MET A 37 -8.85 -0.09 8.81
C MET A 37 -9.51 -0.54 10.12
N SER A 38 -10.57 0.14 10.59
CA SER A 38 -11.31 -0.28 11.78
C SER A 38 -12.06 -1.61 11.62
N LEU A 39 -12.26 -2.07 10.37
CA LEU A 39 -12.84 -3.37 10.06
C LEU A 39 -11.81 -4.50 10.06
N ALA A 40 -10.51 -4.19 10.09
CA ALA A 40 -9.42 -5.14 10.21
C ALA A 40 -9.21 -5.57 11.68
N ASN A 41 -8.28 -6.49 11.91
CA ASN A 41 -7.90 -6.85 13.28
C ASN A 41 -7.22 -5.66 13.98
N LYS A 42 -7.31 -5.58 15.30
CA LYS A 42 -6.79 -4.45 16.09
C LYS A 42 -5.32 -4.14 15.82
N ASP A 43 -4.52 -5.19 15.63
CA ASP A 43 -3.08 -5.10 15.42
C ASP A 43 -2.71 -5.33 13.94
N ALA A 44 -3.67 -5.13 13.03
CA ALA A 44 -3.42 -5.28 11.60
C ALA A 44 -2.42 -4.24 11.11
N LEU A 45 -1.54 -4.65 10.19
CA LEU A 45 -0.57 -3.78 9.56
C LEU A 45 -1.15 -3.14 8.29
N PHE A 46 -0.64 -1.97 7.94
CA PHE A 46 -0.85 -1.33 6.66
C PHE A 46 0.44 -1.34 5.82
N MET A 47 0.35 -1.77 4.57
CA MET A 47 1.44 -1.86 3.60
C MET A 47 1.07 -1.17 2.28
N HIS A 48 2.08 -0.65 1.59
CA HIS A 48 1.98 0.03 0.31
C HIS A 48 3.33 0.01 -0.40
N CYS A 49 3.36 -0.41 -1.66
CA CYS A 49 4.60 -0.63 -2.42
C CYS A 49 5.37 0.65 -2.79
N LEU A 50 4.67 1.79 -2.81
CA LEU A 50 5.14 3.15 -3.14
C LEU A 50 5.45 3.36 -4.63
N PRO A 51 5.38 4.60 -5.15
CA PRO A 51 4.96 5.84 -4.48
C PRO A 51 3.45 5.87 -4.17
N ALA A 52 3.05 6.60 -3.13
CA ALA A 52 1.64 6.74 -2.72
C ALA A 52 1.11 8.16 -2.96
N HIS A 53 -0.13 8.27 -3.43
CA HIS A 53 -0.91 9.50 -3.52
C HIS A 53 -1.80 9.64 -2.28
N ARG A 54 -1.29 10.39 -1.28
CA ARG A 54 -2.06 10.73 -0.07
C ARG A 54 -3.37 11.44 -0.44
N GLY A 55 -4.49 10.90 0.02
CA GLY A 55 -5.83 11.39 -0.27
C GLY A 55 -6.52 10.69 -1.44
N GLU A 56 -5.82 9.81 -2.16
CA GLU A 56 -6.38 8.93 -3.19
C GLU A 56 -6.50 7.51 -2.65
N GLU A 57 -5.57 6.60 -2.93
CA GLU A 57 -5.67 5.20 -2.49
C GLU A 57 -5.53 5.03 -0.97
N VAL A 58 -4.90 5.98 -0.29
CA VAL A 58 -4.70 5.96 1.16
C VAL A 58 -4.78 7.35 1.77
N THR A 59 -5.37 7.48 2.96
CA THR A 59 -5.36 8.75 3.70
C THR A 59 -4.03 8.97 4.44
N ALA A 60 -3.63 10.24 4.61
CA ALA A 60 -2.35 10.60 5.23
C ALA A 60 -2.19 9.99 6.64
N ASP A 61 -3.26 9.95 7.42
CA ASP A 61 -3.25 9.43 8.78
C ASP A 61 -3.11 7.90 8.87
N ILE A 62 -3.40 7.16 7.79
CA ILE A 62 -3.12 5.73 7.73
C ILE A 62 -1.66 5.50 7.35
N ILE A 63 -1.18 6.10 6.24
CA ILE A 63 0.19 5.87 5.77
C ILE A 63 1.26 6.42 6.72
N ASP A 64 0.97 7.53 7.42
CA ASP A 64 1.87 8.13 8.41
C ASP A 64 1.52 7.68 9.84
N GLY A 65 0.55 6.77 9.98
CA GLY A 65 0.03 6.27 11.27
C GLY A 65 0.85 5.11 11.86
N PRO A 66 0.56 4.72 13.11
CA PRO A 66 1.36 3.73 13.85
C PRO A 66 1.22 2.28 13.35
N GLN A 67 0.19 1.97 12.58
CA GLN A 67 -0.01 0.64 11.98
C GLN A 67 0.68 0.51 10.61
N SER A 68 1.23 1.60 10.08
CA SER A 68 1.91 1.63 8.79
C SER A 68 3.32 1.08 8.91
N VAL A 69 3.66 0.15 8.03
CA VAL A 69 5.01 -0.43 7.92
C VAL A 69 5.63 -0.17 6.54
N VAL A 70 5.13 0.85 5.82
CA VAL A 70 5.55 1.16 4.43
C VAL A 70 7.05 1.42 4.28
N TRP A 71 7.71 1.94 5.32
CA TRP A 71 9.15 2.19 5.30
C TRP A 71 9.96 0.92 5.51
N ASP A 72 9.52 0.05 6.42
CA ASP A 72 10.14 -1.27 6.62
C ASP A 72 9.93 -2.15 5.37
N GLU A 73 8.75 -2.09 4.73
CA GLU A 73 8.48 -2.73 3.45
C GLU A 73 9.45 -2.25 2.36
N ALA A 74 9.63 -0.93 2.24
CA ALA A 74 10.55 -0.34 1.27
C ALA A 74 12.01 -0.73 1.54
N GLU A 75 12.45 -0.73 2.81
CA GLU A 75 13.80 -1.17 3.21
C GLU A 75 14.02 -2.66 2.87
N ASN A 76 13.02 -3.50 3.15
CA ASN A 76 13.11 -4.95 2.94
C ASN A 76 13.27 -5.36 1.47
N ARG A 77 12.99 -4.47 0.50
CA ARG A 77 13.35 -4.68 -0.90
C ARG A 77 14.84 -4.94 -1.08
N LEU A 78 15.71 -4.21 -0.36
CA LEU A 78 17.16 -4.41 -0.41
C LEU A 78 17.54 -5.82 0.04
N HIS A 79 17.00 -6.26 1.17
CA HIS A 79 17.35 -7.54 1.76
C HIS A 79 16.82 -8.71 0.94
N ALA A 80 15.56 -8.64 0.50
CA ALA A 80 14.96 -9.67 -0.34
C ALA A 80 15.70 -9.81 -1.69
N GLN A 81 16.07 -8.69 -2.32
CA GLN A 81 16.80 -8.72 -3.58
C GLN A 81 18.24 -9.23 -3.43
N LYS A 82 18.93 -8.90 -2.34
CA LYS A 82 20.25 -9.49 -2.02
C LYS A 82 20.19 -11.01 -1.91
N ALA A 83 19.20 -11.53 -1.19
CA ALA A 83 19.00 -12.97 -1.03
C ALA A 83 18.66 -13.63 -2.37
N LEU A 84 17.81 -12.99 -3.18
CA LEU A 84 17.46 -13.50 -4.51
C LEU A 84 18.67 -13.56 -5.45
N LEU A 85 19.52 -12.54 -5.45
CA LEU A 85 20.75 -12.52 -6.26
C LEU A 85 21.72 -13.62 -5.85
N GLU A 86 21.90 -13.84 -4.55
CA GLU A 86 22.73 -14.94 -4.05
C GLU A 86 22.18 -16.28 -4.54
N PHE A 87 20.90 -16.55 -4.31
CA PHE A 87 20.25 -17.79 -4.75
C PHE A 87 20.34 -18.08 -6.25
N LEU A 88 20.31 -17.05 -7.11
CA LEU A 88 20.34 -17.22 -8.57
C LEU A 88 21.76 -17.31 -9.14
N MET A 89 22.76 -16.77 -8.45
CA MET A 89 24.13 -16.67 -8.96
C MET A 89 25.09 -17.71 -8.36
N THR A 90 24.64 -18.50 -7.37
CA THR A 90 25.36 -19.63 -6.76
C THR A 90 24.69 -20.96 -7.10
#